data_AF-A0A0C9TP00-F1
#
_entry.id   AF-A0A0C9TP00-F1
#
_cell.length_a   1.000
_cell.length_b   1.000
_cell.length_c   1.000
_cell.angle_alpha   90.00
_cell.angle_beta   90.00
_cell.angle_gamma   90.00
#
_symmetry.space_group_name_H-M   'P 1'
#
loop_
_entity.id
_entity.type
_entity.pdbx_description
1 polymer ?
#
loop_
_entity_poly.entity_id
_entity_poly.type
_entity_poly.pdbx_seq_one_letter_code
_entity_poly.pdbx_strand_id
1 'polypeptide(L)'
;LIILPLIWGGVKFPWNSPIILAPLCSGVLVIFLFCCWEWKGVSLPIVPMHIFKHVTITGVYITMFFMTCIIFSTYNGFIFFSSIYYLSQLFQVALGYSPIRSGVFLLPVLMGQSLSSWIAVCNHPYNFQSCR
;
A
#
# COMPACT_ATOMS: atom_id res chain seq x y z
N LEU A 1 11.19 9.30 4.11
CA LEU A 1 11.49 10.00 5.38
C LEU A 1 11.30 9.11 6.61
N ILE A 2 10.22 8.32 6.68
CA ILE A 2 9.89 7.53 7.87
C ILE A 2 10.62 6.17 7.95
N ILE A 3 10.94 5.53 6.83
CA ILE A 3 11.46 4.16 6.84
C ILE A 3 12.93 4.04 7.30
N LEU A 4 13.76 5.06 7.00
CA LEU A 4 15.17 5.09 7.37
C LEU A 4 15.40 5.15 8.90
N PRO A 5 14.75 6.05 9.68
CA PRO A 5 14.88 6.04 11.13
C PRO A 5 14.34 4.76 11.78
N LEU A 6 13.35 4.11 11.16
CA LEU A 6 12.75 2.87 11.67
C LEU A 6 13.67 1.65 11.53
N ILE A 7 14.52 1.61 10.50
CA ILE A 7 15.50 0.53 10.28
C ILE A 7 16.72 0.69 11.19
N TRP A 8 17.15 1.93 11.46
CA TRP A 8 18.36 2.21 12.25
C TRP A 8 18.08 2.40 13.74
N GLY A 9 16.83 2.71 14.10
CA GLY A 9 16.36 2.86 15.47
C GLY A 9 16.48 1.57 16.26
N GLY A 10 17.33 1.60 17.29
CA GLY A 10 17.54 0.45 18.19
C GLY A 10 18.65 -0.52 17.77
N VAL A 11 19.20 -0.41 16.55
CA VAL A 11 20.30 -1.27 16.08
C VAL A 11 21.61 -0.49 15.95
N LYS A 12 21.61 0.68 15.31
CA LYS A 12 22.81 1.52 15.12
C LYS A 12 22.84 2.77 15.99
N PHE A 13 21.68 3.33 16.29
CA PHE A 13 21.56 4.55 17.10
C PHE A 13 20.42 4.39 18.11
N PRO A 14 20.57 4.97 19.33
CA PRO A 14 19.49 4.98 20.31
C PRO A 14 18.29 5.76 19.75
N TRP A 15 17.08 5.32 20.06
CA TRP A 15 15.83 5.96 19.62
C TRP A 15 15.73 7.45 19.98
N ASN A 16 16.46 7.88 21.00
CA ASN A 16 16.54 9.28 21.45
C ASN A 16 17.54 10.14 20.65
N SER A 17 18.19 9.57 19.62
CA SER A 17 19.14 10.31 18.79
C SER A 17 18.40 11.31 17.89
N PRO A 18 18.88 12.57 17.79
CA PRO A 18 18.31 13.58 16.88
C PRO A 18 18.25 13.11 15.42
N ILE A 19 19.16 12.22 15.03
CA ILE A 19 19.24 11.64 13.68
C ILE A 19 18.02 10.77 13.32
N ILE A 20 17.33 10.21 14.32
CA ILE A 20 16.13 9.37 14.16
C ILE A 20 14.87 10.21 14.31
N LEU A 21 14.84 11.10 15.29
CA LEU A 21 13.69 11.97 15.55
C LEU A 21 13.45 12.99 14.44
N ALA A 22 14.50 13.61 13.89
CA ALA A 22 14.36 14.62 12.83
C ALA A 22 13.66 14.10 11.55
N PRO A 23 14.06 12.97 10.94
CA PRO A 23 13.37 12.42 9.78
C PRO A 23 11.96 11.87 10.10
N LEU A 24 11.72 11.42 11.33
CA LEU A 24 10.41 10.95 11.77
C LEU A 24 9.42 12.13 11.92
N CYS A 25 9.81 13.15 12.69
CA CYS A 25 9.00 14.35 12.90
C CYS A 25 8.78 15.13 11.60
N SER A 26 9.82 15.30 10.77
CA SER A 26 9.66 15.95 9.46
C SER A 26 8.73 15.17 8.52
N GLY A 27 8.76 13.84 8.55
CA GLY A 27 7.81 13.00 7.81
C GLY A 27 6.36 13.28 8.22
N VAL A 28 6.06 13.29 9.52
CA VAL A 28 4.72 13.61 10.04
C VAL A 28 4.32 15.05 9.71
N LEU A 29 5.25 16.00 9.85
CA LEU A 29 5.01 17.41 9.59
C LEU A 29 4.67 17.66 8.11
N VAL A 30 5.38 17.04 7.17
CA VAL A 30 5.08 17.14 5.73
C VAL A 30 3.71 16.57 5.40
N ILE A 31 3.31 15.44 6.01
CA ILE A 31 1.97 14.86 5.83
C ILE A 31 0.90 15.84 6.33
N PHE A 32 1.09 16.41 7.52
CA PHE A 32 0.14 17.35 8.08
C PHE A 32 0.02 18.63 7.25
N LEU A 33 1.17 19.18 6.81
CA LEU A 33 1.21 20.32 5.90
C LEU A 33 0.47 20.02 4.59
N PHE A 34 0.69 18.84 4.02
CA PHE A 34 0.01 18.41 2.80
C PHE A 34 -1.51 18.35 3.01
N CYS A 35 -1.99 17.72 4.08
CA CYS A 35 -3.41 17.67 4.39
C CYS A 35 -4.01 19.07 4.62
N CYS A 36 -3.33 19.96 5.35
CA CYS A 36 -3.78 21.32 5.55
C CYS A 36 -3.81 22.13 4.24
N TRP A 37 -2.82 21.92 3.37
CA TRP A 37 -2.76 22.55 2.06
C TRP A 37 -3.88 22.08 1.15
N GLU A 38 -4.18 20.79 1.12
CA GLU A 38 -5.30 20.23 0.36
C GLU A 38 -6.66 20.72 0.88
N TRP A 39 -6.81 20.89 2.20
CA TRP A 39 -8.08 21.35 2.77
C TRP A 39 -8.40 22.81 2.44
N LYS A 40 -7.37 23.66 2.36
CA LYS A 40 -7.53 25.12 2.30
C LYS A 40 -7.13 25.76 0.96
N GLY A 41 -6.27 25.13 0.18
CA GLY A 41 -5.48 25.82 -0.84
C GLY A 41 -5.82 25.55 -2.32
N VAL A 42 -6.66 24.58 -2.68
CA VAL A 42 -6.69 24.08 -4.08
C VAL A 42 -8.10 24.06 -4.69
N SER A 43 -8.28 24.76 -5.83
CA SER A 43 -9.51 24.72 -6.64
C SER A 43 -9.71 23.42 -7.44
N LEU A 44 -8.64 22.66 -7.69
CA LEU A 44 -8.66 21.29 -8.22
C LEU A 44 -8.06 20.33 -7.18
N PRO A 45 -8.85 19.86 -6.20
CA PRO A 45 -8.35 18.94 -5.18
C PRO A 45 -7.94 17.61 -5.81
N ILE A 46 -6.72 17.14 -5.50
CA ILE A 46 -6.23 15.80 -5.89
C ILE A 46 -7.07 14.72 -5.21
N VAL A 47 -7.47 14.97 -3.95
CA VAL A 47 -8.44 14.15 -3.22
C VAL A 47 -9.75 14.92 -3.12
N PRO A 48 -10.76 14.61 -3.95
CA PRO A 48 -12.05 15.29 -3.90
C PRO A 48 -12.73 14.98 -2.56
N MET A 49 -12.76 15.95 -1.64
CA MET A 49 -13.34 15.75 -0.31
C MET A 49 -14.83 15.39 -0.33
N HIS A 50 -15.54 15.61 -1.44
CA HIS A 50 -16.92 15.16 -1.61
C HIS A 50 -17.07 13.63 -1.60
N ILE A 51 -16.01 12.88 -1.88
CA ILE A 51 -15.99 11.41 -1.85
C ILE A 51 -16.18 10.89 -0.41
N PHE A 52 -15.61 11.56 0.59
CA PHE A 52 -15.77 11.19 2.00
C PHE A 52 -17.17 11.48 2.56
N LYS A 53 -18.02 12.20 1.81
CA LYS A 53 -19.43 12.42 2.19
C LYS A 53 -20.26 11.14 2.09
N HIS A 54 -19.84 10.19 1.26
CA HIS A 54 -20.52 8.91 1.13
C HIS A 54 -20.03 7.94 2.21
N VAL A 55 -20.96 7.52 3.08
CA VAL A 55 -20.69 6.59 4.18
C VAL A 55 -20.05 5.29 3.72
N THR A 56 -20.39 4.80 2.52
CA THR A 56 -19.78 3.61 1.93
C THR A 56 -18.29 3.79 1.69
N ILE A 57 -17.89 4.94 1.16
CA ILE A 57 -16.49 5.20 0.80
C ILE A 57 -15.66 5.46 2.05
N THR A 58 -16.18 6.27 2.97
CA THR A 58 -15.57 6.49 4.29
C THR A 58 -15.47 5.17 5.08
N GLY A 59 -16.49 4.32 5.03
CA GLY A 59 -16.48 2.99 5.64
C GLY A 59 -15.38 2.09 5.07
N VAL A 60 -15.19 2.08 3.75
CA VAL A 60 -14.11 1.32 3.09
C VAL A 60 -12.73 1.83 3.53
N TYR A 61 -12.49 3.14 3.53
CA TYR A 61 -11.20 3.71 3.95
C TYR A 61 -10.90 3.49 5.43
N ILE A 62 -11.89 3.67 6.30
CA ILE A 62 -11.77 3.39 7.73
C ILE A 62 -11.48 1.90 7.93
N THR A 63 -12.20 1.01 7.25
CA THR A 63 -11.98 -0.44 7.34
C THR A 63 -10.55 -0.77 6.89
N MET A 64 -10.07 -0.26 5.75
CA MET A 64 -8.69 -0.47 5.29
C MET A 64 -7.64 0.01 6.33
N PHE A 65 -7.87 1.17 6.94
CA PHE A 65 -6.96 1.74 7.95
C PHE A 65 -6.95 0.93 9.26
N PHE A 66 -8.13 0.66 9.83
CA PHE A 66 -8.27 -0.10 11.08
C PHE A 66 -7.85 -1.56 10.93
N MET A 67 -8.14 -2.17 9.78
CA MET A 67 -7.79 -3.57 9.50
C MET A 67 -6.28 -3.78 9.35
N THR A 68 -5.53 -2.75 8.95
CA THR A 68 -4.06 -2.76 9.02
C THR A 68 -3.58 -2.76 10.47
N CYS A 69 -4.32 -2.14 11.38
CA CYS A 69 -3.93 -1.97 12.78
C CYS A 69 -4.39 -3.12 13.69
N ILE A 70 -5.47 -3.83 13.35
CA ILE A 70 -6.12 -4.83 14.24
C ILE A 70 -5.65 -6.27 14.01
N ILE A 71 -4.87 -6.59 12.97
CA ILE A 71 -4.20 -7.89 12.78
C ILE A 71 -5.20 -9.05 12.49
N PHE A 72 -5.02 -9.67 11.31
CA PHE A 72 -5.35 -11.08 10.97
C PHE A 72 -6.73 -11.57 10.46
N SER A 73 -7.79 -10.78 10.22
CA SER A 73 -9.07 -11.41 9.77
C SER A 73 -9.64 -11.01 8.41
N THR A 74 -9.09 -10.05 7.66
CA THR A 74 -9.67 -9.74 6.32
C THR A 74 -8.67 -9.35 5.23
N TYR A 75 -7.39 -9.67 5.42
CA TYR A 75 -6.47 -10.27 4.44
C TYR A 75 -6.47 -10.07 2.92
N ASN A 76 -7.16 -9.10 2.32
CA ASN A 76 -7.14 -8.98 0.86
C ASN A 76 -5.97 -8.11 0.36
N GLY A 77 -5.80 -6.90 0.90
CA GLY A 77 -4.77 -5.96 0.40
C GLY A 77 -3.36 -6.26 0.90
N PHE A 78 -3.19 -6.38 2.24
CA PHE A 78 -1.86 -6.48 2.83
C PHE A 78 -1.14 -7.80 2.51
N ILE A 79 -1.86 -8.93 2.48
CA ILE A 79 -1.26 -10.21 2.06
C ILE A 79 -0.71 -10.09 0.65
N PHE A 80 -1.47 -9.51 -0.28
CA PHE A 80 -1.06 -9.44 -1.67
C PHE A 80 0.29 -8.74 -1.85
N PHE A 81 0.44 -7.54 -1.26
CA PHE A 81 1.69 -6.79 -1.31
C PHE A 81 2.82 -7.49 -0.56
N SER A 82 2.53 -8.06 0.61
CA SER A 82 3.50 -8.79 1.42
C SER A 82 4.03 -10.02 0.67
N SER A 83 3.15 -10.84 0.09
CA SER A 83 3.51 -12.05 -0.65
C SER A 83 4.38 -11.75 -1.86
N ILE A 84 4.06 -10.72 -2.64
CA ILE A 84 4.88 -10.30 -3.79
C ILE A 84 6.25 -9.81 -3.34
N TYR A 85 6.29 -9.00 -2.28
CA TYR A 85 7.54 -8.46 -1.75
C TYR A 85 8.44 -9.56 -1.20
N TYR A 86 7.93 -10.44 -0.33
CA TYR A 86 8.71 -11.53 0.25
C TYR A 86 9.20 -12.51 -0.82
N LEU A 87 8.37 -12.84 -1.81
CA LEU A 87 8.77 -13.74 -2.89
C LEU A 87 9.94 -13.15 -3.71
N SER A 88 9.85 -11.87 -4.06
CA SER A 88 10.93 -11.15 -4.74
C SER A 88 12.20 -11.08 -3.89
N GLN A 89 12.05 -10.76 -2.61
CA GLN A 89 13.16 -10.68 -1.64
C GLN A 89 13.86 -12.04 -1.47
N LEU A 90 13.11 -13.15 -1.44
CA LEU A 90 13.66 -14.50 -1.36
C LEU A 90 14.54 -14.82 -2.57
N PHE A 91 14.08 -14.52 -3.79
CA PHE A 91 14.86 -14.78 -5.00
C PHE A 91 16.14 -13.92 -5.08
N GLN A 92 16.08 -12.69 -4.59
CA GLN A 92 17.22 -11.77 -4.63
C GLN A 92 18.23 -12.03 -3.50
N VAL A 93 17.76 -12.28 -2.27
CA VAL A 93 18.61 -12.40 -1.08
C VAL A 93 19.03 -13.85 -0.80
N ALA A 94 18.10 -14.80 -0.91
CA ALA A 94 18.38 -16.20 -0.58
C ALA A 94 18.94 -17.00 -1.76
N LEU A 95 18.47 -16.73 -3.00
CA LEU A 95 18.92 -17.44 -4.20
C LEU A 95 19.95 -16.69 -5.05
N GLY A 96 20.28 -15.44 -4.72
CA GLY A 96 21.30 -14.64 -5.39
C GLY A 96 21.02 -14.36 -6.87
N TYR A 97 19.76 -14.48 -7.32
CA TYR A 97 19.40 -14.23 -8.71
C TYR A 97 19.36 -12.73 -9.04
N SER A 98 19.64 -12.39 -10.30
CA SER A 98 19.53 -11.01 -10.76
C SER A 98 18.10 -10.48 -10.66
N PRO A 99 17.89 -9.16 -10.44
CA PRO A 99 16.56 -8.56 -10.31
C PRO A 99 15.64 -8.85 -11.50
N ILE A 100 16.20 -8.93 -12.71
CA ILE A 100 15.46 -9.24 -13.93
C ILE A 100 14.84 -10.64 -13.85
N ARG A 101 15.61 -11.63 -13.38
CA ARG A 101 15.13 -13.02 -13.29
C ARG A 101 14.07 -13.18 -12.20
N SER A 102 14.24 -12.50 -11.07
CA SER A 102 13.23 -12.43 -10.00
C SER A 102 11.92 -11.79 -10.49
N GLY A 103 12.00 -10.76 -11.34
CA GLY A 103 10.81 -10.13 -11.95
C GLY A 103 10.05 -11.07 -12.89
N VAL A 104 10.76 -11.90 -13.67
CA VAL A 104 10.13 -12.89 -14.57
C VAL A 104 9.31 -13.93 -13.77
N PHE A 105 9.80 -14.37 -12.60
CA PHE A 105 9.05 -15.28 -11.74
C PHE A 105 7.81 -14.65 -11.09
N LEU A 106 7.68 -13.33 -11.14
CA LEU A 106 6.48 -12.63 -10.67
C LEU A 106 5.38 -12.56 -11.73
N LEU A 107 5.71 -12.75 -13.02
CA LEU A 107 4.74 -12.68 -14.12
C LEU A 107 3.58 -13.67 -13.98
N PRO A 108 3.80 -14.95 -13.61
CA PRO A 108 2.69 -15.90 -13.43
C PRO A 108 1.72 -15.47 -12.33
N VAL A 109 2.23 -14.84 -11.27
CA VAL A 109 1.39 -14.32 -10.17
C VAL A 109 0.48 -13.21 -10.70
N LEU A 110 1.03 -12.27 -11.48
CA LEU A 110 0.26 -11.18 -12.08
C LEU A 110 -0.78 -11.71 -13.10
N MET A 111 -0.40 -12.68 -13.92
CA MET A 111 -1.32 -13.32 -14.88
C MET A 111 -2.49 -14.02 -14.18
N GLY A 112 -2.21 -14.74 -13.09
CA GLY A 112 -3.25 -15.38 -12.28
C GLY A 112 -4.23 -14.38 -11.66
N GLN A 113 -3.74 -13.20 -11.24
CA GLN A 113 -4.59 -12.13 -10.72
C GLN A 113 -5.43 -11.45 -11.80
N SER A 114 -4.86 -11.20 -12.98
CA SER A 114 -5.62 -10.66 -14.10
C SER A 114 -6.75 -11.60 -14.52
N LEU A 115 -6.46 -12.90 -14.54
CA LEU A 115 -7.45 -13.92 -14.87
C LEU A 115 -8.55 -14.03 -13.81
N SER A 116 -8.20 -13.99 -12.51
CA SER A 116 -9.19 -14.04 -11.44
C SER A 116 -10.14 -12.84 -11.46
N SER A 117 -9.63 -11.65 -11.76
CA SER A 117 -10.44 -10.45 -11.95
C SER A 117 -11.39 -10.61 -13.15
N TRP A 118 -10.89 -11.13 -14.27
CA TRP A 118 -11.71 -11.35 -15.47
C TRP A 118 -12.85 -12.34 -15.20
N ILE A 119 -12.56 -13.46 -14.51
CA ILE A 119 -13.56 -14.45 -14.12
C ILE A 119 -14.60 -13.87 -13.15
N ALA A 120 -14.17 -13.05 -12.19
CA ALA A 120 -15.09 -12.40 -11.25
C ALA A 120 -16.06 -11.44 -11.96
N VAL A 121 -15.58 -10.69 -12.96
CA VAL A 121 -16.42 -9.80 -13.78
C VAL A 121 -17.43 -10.60 -14.61
N CYS A 122 -17.01 -11.72 -15.21
CA CYS A 122 -17.89 -12.53 -16.05
C CYS A 122 -18.95 -13.34 -15.27
N ASN A 123 -18.72 -13.62 -13.98
CA ASN A 123 -19.71 -14.28 -13.13
C ASN A 123 -20.79 -13.33 -12.58
N HIS A 124 -20.69 -12.02 -12.83
CA HIS A 124 -21.67 -11.06 -12.35
C HIS A 124 -22.90 -11.02 -13.29
N PRO A 125 -24.13 -11.30 -12.82
CA PRO A 125 -25.29 -11.60 -13.67
C PRO A 125 -25.82 -10.43 -14.52
N TYR A 126 -25.19 -9.26 -14.47
CA TYR A 126 -25.60 -8.05 -15.19
C TYR A 126 -24.52 -7.45 -16.10
N ASN A 127 -23.37 -8.12 -16.29
CA ASN A 127 -22.25 -7.56 -17.07
C ASN A 127 -21.78 -8.43 -18.26
N PHE A 128 -22.73 -9.10 -18.93
CA PHE A 128 -22.48 -9.93 -20.11
C PHE A 128 -21.88 -9.18 -21.32
N GLN A 129 -21.91 -7.84 -21.31
CA GLN A 129 -21.43 -7.02 -22.43
C GLN A 129 -19.90 -6.81 -22.42
N SER A 130 -19.23 -7.04 -21.28
CA SER A 130 -17.78 -6.87 -21.11
C SER A 130 -16.96 -8.15 -21.34
N CYS A 131 -17.62 -9.30 -21.49
CA CYS A 131 -16.97 -10.62 -21.68
C CYS A 131 -16.97 -11.11 -23.14
N ARG A 132 -17.18 -10.20 -24.11
CA ARG A 132 -17.05 -10.47 -25.54
C ARG A 132 -15.77 -9.83 -26.09
#